data_AF-A0A7Y4QE26-F1
#
_entry.id   AF-A0A7Y4QE26-F1
#
_cell.length_a   1.000
_cell.length_b   1.000
_cell.length_c   1.000
_cell.angle_alpha   90.00
_cell.angle_beta   90.00
_cell.angle_gamma   90.00
#
_symmetry.space_group_name_H-M   'P 1'
#
loop_
_entity.id
_entity.type
_entity.pdbx_description
1 polymer ?
#
loop_
_entity_poly.entity_id
_entity_poly.type
_entity_poly.pdbx_seq_one_letter_code
_entity_poly.pdbx_strand_id
1 'polypeptide(L)' 'MEIVISTLGWIGSLLVIGAYGLNSYQKIKSDSLIFQLMNLAGGILLIIN' A
#
# COMPACT_ATOMS: atom_id res chain seq x y z
N MET A 1 -2.61 14.24 -17.05
CA MET A 1 -3.44 13.61 -16.02
C MET A 1 -3.05 12.15 -15.81
N GLU A 2 -2.87 11.38 -16.90
CA GLU A 2 -2.38 9.99 -16.84
C GLU A 2 -1.10 9.78 -16.03
N ILE A 3 -0.05 10.60 -16.20
CA ILE A 3 1.22 10.39 -15.48
C ILE A 3 1.05 10.49 -13.96
N VAL A 4 0.23 11.43 -13.49
CA VAL A 4 -0.03 11.62 -12.04
C VAL A 4 -0.80 10.43 -11.50
N ILE A 5 -1.86 10.03 -12.19
CA ILE A 5 -2.71 8.88 -11.83
C ILE A 5 -1.88 7.60 -11.80
N SER A 6 -1.07 7.36 -12.85
CA SER A 6 -0.12 6.26 -12.94
C SER A 6 0.88 6.23 -11.78
N THR A 7 1.47 7.37 -11.45
CA THR A 7 2.42 7.48 -10.33
C THR A 7 1.76 7.16 -8.99
N LEU A 8 0.52 7.63 -8.77
CA LEU A 8 -0.24 7.30 -7.56
C LEU A 8 -0.54 5.80 -7.47
N GLY A 9 -0.92 5.16 -8.58
CA GLY A 9 -1.11 3.71 -8.64
C GLY A 9 0.16 2.94 -8.27
N TRP A 10 1.31 3.33 -8.82
CA TRP A 10 2.60 2.74 -8.47
C TRP A 10 2.97 2.91 -7.00
N ILE A 11 2.72 4.11 -6.43
CA ILE A 11 2.91 4.34 -5.00
C ILE A 11 1.99 3.43 -4.19
N GLY A 12 0.72 3.29 -4.58
CA GLY A 12 -0.23 2.40 -3.92
C GLY A 12 0.22 0.93 -3.94
N SER A 13 0.73 0.45 -5.08
CA SER A 13 1.30 -0.89 -5.23
C SER A 13 2.48 -1.12 -4.28
N LEU A 14 3.43 -0.19 -4.24
CA LEU A 14 4.58 -0.26 -3.31
C LEU A 14 4.14 -0.25 -1.85
N LEU A 15 3.08 0.48 -1.52
CA LEU A 15 2.55 0.59 -0.16
C LEU A 15 1.93 -0.75 0.30
N VAL A 16 1.13 -1.39 -0.55
CA VAL A 16 0.54 -2.71 -0.30
C VAL A 16 1.63 -3.79 -0.21
N ILE A 17 2.51 -3.86 -1.23
CA ILE A 17 3.61 -4.85 -1.25
C ILE A 17 4.54 -4.65 -0.06
N GLY A 18 4.87 -3.40 0.28
CA GLY A 18 5.67 -3.07 1.45
C GLY A 18 5.02 -3.51 2.76
N ALA A 19 3.69 -3.35 2.91
CA ALA A 19 2.97 -3.82 4.08
C ALA A 19 3.07 -5.35 4.24
N TYR A 20 2.85 -6.10 3.15
CA TYR A 20 3.00 -7.56 3.15
C TYR A 20 4.45 -7.99 3.34
N GLY A 21 5.43 -7.28 2.76
CA GLY A 21 6.85 -7.54 2.97
C GLY A 21 7.23 -7.39 4.44
N LEU A 22 6.87 -6.25 5.06
CA LEU A 22 7.11 -6.01 6.48
C LEU A 22 6.39 -7.03 7.36
N ASN A 23 5.19 -7.45 6.97
CA ASN A 23 4.47 -8.51 7.68
C ASN A 23 5.17 -9.87 7.54
N SER A 24 5.68 -10.21 6.36
CA SER A 24 6.43 -11.44 6.08
C SER A 24 7.75 -11.49 6.84
N TYR A 25 8.42 -10.35 7.02
CA TYR A 25 9.60 -10.23 7.88
C TYR A 25 9.26 -10.12 9.38
N GLN A 26 7.99 -10.28 9.74
CA GLN A 26 7.45 -10.15 11.10
C GLN A 26 7.77 -8.82 11.79
N LYS A 27 8.02 -7.76 11.00
CA LYS A 27 8.23 -6.40 11.50
C LYS A 27 6.92 -5.73 11.92
N ILE A 28 5.82 -6.07 11.24
CA ILE A 28 4.46 -5.62 11.58
C ILE A 28 3.50 -6.81 11.55
N LYS A 29 2.43 -6.75 12.34
CA LYS A 29 1.39 -7.79 12.35
C LYS A 29 0.23 -7.42 11.43
N SER A 30 -0.46 -8.41 10.90
CA SER A 30 -1.61 -8.20 10.00
C SER A 30 -2.82 -7.56 10.70
N ASP A 31 -2.92 -7.73 12.02
CA ASP A 31 -3.93 -7.10 12.88
C ASP A 31 -3.53 -5.69 13.36
N SER A 32 -2.31 -5.24 13.04
CA SER A 32 -1.83 -3.94 13.49
C SER A 32 -2.44 -2.78 12.68
N LEU A 33 -2.67 -1.66 13.35
CA LEU A 33 -3.12 -0.42 12.72
C LEU A 33 -2.20 0.00 11.56
N ILE A 34 -0.88 -0.17 11.70
CA ILE A 34 0.09 0.19 10.65
C ILE A 34 -0.17 -0.63 9.38
N PHE A 35 -0.32 -1.94 9.51
CA PHE A 35 -0.59 -2.81 8.36
C PHE A 35 -1.92 -2.47 7.68
N GLN A 36 -2.97 -2.21 8.48
CA GLN A 36 -4.28 -1.85 7.95
C GLN A 36 -4.28 -0.49 7.25
N LEU A 37 -3.63 0.53 7.84
CA LEU A 37 -3.50 1.86 7.24
C LEU A 37 -2.68 1.83 5.95
N MET A 38 -1.61 1.03 5.92
CA MET A 38 -0.81 0.85 4.71
C MET A 38 -1.64 0.20 3.59
N ASN A 39 -2.38 -0.86 3.89
CA ASN A 39 -3.23 -1.52 2.89
C ASN A 39 -4.41 -0.63 2.45
N LEU A 40 -5.01 0.14 3.38
CA LEU A 40 -6.11 1.05 3.07
C LEU A 40 -5.63 2.21 2.17
N ALA A 41 -4.55 2.89 2.55
CA ALA A 41 -4.01 3.99 1.76
C ALA A 41 -3.52 3.50 0.39
N GLY A 42 -2.79 2.37 0.36
CA GLY A 42 -2.33 1.78 -0.88
C GLY A 42 -3.47 1.32 -1.79
N GLY A 43 -4.52 0.72 -1.21
CA GLY A 43 -5.73 0.31 -1.93
C GLY A 43 -6.49 1.48 -2.54
N ILE A 44 -6.67 2.59 -1.80
CA ILE A 44 -7.31 3.81 -2.33
C ILE A 44 -6.53 4.37 -3.53
N LEU A 45 -5.20 4.45 -3.41
CA LEU A 45 -4.34 4.93 -4.50
C LEU A 45 -4.40 4.06 -5.76
N LEU A 46 -4.53 2.73 -5.58
CA LEU A 46 -4.69 1.79 -6.68
C LEU A 46 -6.07 1.88 -7.34
N ILE A 47 -7.14 2.14 -6.58
CA ILE A 47 -8.51 2.29 -7.12
C ILE A 47 -8.62 3.56 -7.98
N ILE A 48 -7.91 4.62 -7.60
CA ILE A 48 -7.91 5.90 -8.33
C ILE A 48 -7.12 5.79 -9.65
N ASN A 49 -6.21 4.82 -9.77
CA ASN A 49 -5.32 4.63 -10.91
C ASN A 49 -5.97 3.90 -12.08
#